data_AF-H0F4S7-F1
#
_entry.id   AF-H0F4S7-F1
#
_cell.length_a   1.000
_cell.length_b   1.000
_cell.length_c   1.000
_cell.angle_alpha   90.00
_cell.angle_beta   90.00
_cell.angle_gamma   90.00
#
_symmetry.space_group_name_H-M   'P 1'
#
loop_
_entity.id
_entity.type
_entity.pdbx_description
1 polymer ?
#
loop_
_entity_poly.entity_id
_entity_poly.type
_entity_poly.pdbx_seq_one_letter_code
_entity_poly.pdbx_strand_id
1 'polypeptide(L)'
;MAFTRKSYAKVLPARKTAAGLLAAATLAATSAAYAPARVSAAPQSAAHAQAAVTPPDGATVLYFIHQIDGKGATSYEVANRSIATYWFGHAFELEGTRYFTGFAWETAERYGKPGEDDIAPTTPVNLSEATFILDNPASDRPWKFRGMEPTIGEFGAYERAPDVDTTRKPVEFRSASGKLVLAVPTETFENGITIGAYTLLVFTPPEKRQDESKDKVWAYAGNVLTGEDNSLACDEGNVMPCTHSEGELIFSANGDSDMPLLTVRFTGTTISGPGKTRKLGDADNVTYVYDAARKEFVAR
;
A
#
# COMPACT_ATOMS: atom_id res chain seq x y z
N MET A 1 -26.67 -12.32 -27.59
CA MET A 1 -28.11 -12.54 -27.33
C MET A 1 -28.38 -12.18 -25.89
N ALA A 2 -29.20 -11.15 -25.67
CA ALA A 2 -29.52 -10.59 -24.36
C ALA A 2 -30.73 -11.32 -23.74
N PHE A 3 -30.70 -11.57 -22.43
CA PHE A 3 -31.87 -12.04 -21.68
C PHE A 3 -32.20 -11.08 -20.53
N THR A 4 -33.33 -10.42 -20.70
CA THR A 4 -33.99 -9.47 -19.80
C THR A 4 -34.73 -10.23 -18.69
N ARG A 5 -34.57 -9.82 -17.42
CA ARG A 5 -35.46 -10.24 -16.32
C ARG A 5 -36.49 -9.15 -16.03
N LYS A 6 -37.78 -9.51 -16.07
CA LYS A 6 -38.92 -8.67 -15.66
C LYS A 6 -39.34 -8.97 -14.23
N SER A 7 -39.60 -7.90 -13.49
CA SER A 7 -40.12 -7.81 -12.13
C SER A 7 -41.59 -8.25 -11.99
N TYR A 8 -41.98 -8.68 -10.79
CA TYR A 8 -43.36 -8.55 -10.29
C TYR A 8 -43.36 -8.18 -8.80
N ALA A 9 -44.15 -7.15 -8.47
CA ALA A 9 -44.52 -6.72 -7.12
C ALA A 9 -46.04 -6.88 -6.94
N LYS A 10 -46.50 -7.12 -5.69
CA LYS A 10 -47.89 -6.91 -5.19
C LYS A 10 -47.85 -7.00 -3.66
N VAL A 11 -47.93 -5.90 -2.90
CA VAL A 11 -49.09 -5.13 -2.41
C VAL A 11 -49.86 -5.79 -1.24
N LEU A 12 -49.83 -5.09 -0.09
CA LEU A 12 -50.55 -5.30 1.18
C LEU A 12 -52.07 -5.10 1.09
N PRO A 13 -52.80 -5.44 2.16
CA PRO A 13 -53.82 -4.52 2.69
C PRO A 13 -53.74 -4.27 4.21
N ALA A 14 -54.23 -3.09 4.60
CA ALA A 14 -54.41 -2.61 5.96
C ALA A 14 -55.87 -2.80 6.45
N ARG A 15 -56.07 -2.88 7.78
CA ARG A 15 -57.37 -2.63 8.44
C ARG A 15 -57.17 -1.83 9.74
N LYS A 16 -58.08 -0.88 9.96
CA LYS A 16 -58.21 0.06 11.10
C LYS A 16 -59.38 -0.34 12.02
N THR A 17 -59.46 0.40 13.14
CA THR A 17 -60.57 0.72 14.08
C THR A 17 -60.74 -0.17 15.33
N ALA A 18 -61.15 0.28 16.52
CA ALA A 18 -61.26 1.59 17.21
C ALA A 18 -61.78 1.35 18.67
N ALA A 19 -61.38 2.22 19.61
CA ALA A 19 -62.10 2.79 20.79
C ALA A 19 -62.72 1.92 21.93
N GLY A 20 -62.55 2.40 23.17
CA GLY A 20 -63.41 2.11 24.35
C GLY A 20 -62.83 2.59 25.70
N LEU A 21 -63.52 3.50 26.39
CA LEU A 21 -63.15 4.26 27.62
C LEU A 21 -63.85 3.74 28.89
N LEU A 22 -63.33 4.09 30.10
CA LEU A 22 -64.00 4.40 31.43
C LEU A 22 -63.21 3.81 32.64
N ALA A 23 -62.55 4.62 33.51
CA ALA A 23 -63.01 5.27 34.78
C ALA A 23 -63.02 4.31 36.02
N ALA A 24 -62.63 4.61 37.28
CA ALA A 24 -62.18 5.80 38.04
C ALA A 24 -61.57 5.38 39.43
N ALA A 25 -60.81 6.30 40.07
CA ALA A 25 -60.64 6.62 41.53
C ALA A 25 -60.15 5.52 42.53
N THR A 26 -59.39 5.73 43.63
CA THR A 26 -58.73 6.85 44.36
C THR A 26 -57.86 6.27 45.50
N LEU A 27 -57.01 7.13 46.10
CA LEU A 27 -56.39 7.12 47.44
C LEU A 27 -54.94 6.65 47.63
N ALA A 28 -54.30 7.37 48.56
CA ALA A 28 -52.90 7.76 48.61
C ALA A 28 -52.02 6.87 49.51
N ALA A 29 -50.72 6.88 49.22
CA ALA A 29 -49.68 6.77 50.25
C ALA A 29 -48.40 7.46 49.74
N THR A 30 -48.10 8.60 50.34
CA THR A 30 -46.82 9.32 50.22
C THR A 30 -45.69 8.47 50.80
N SER A 31 -44.71 8.13 49.97
CA SER A 31 -43.38 7.70 50.42
C SER A 31 -42.34 8.42 49.56
N ALA A 32 -41.65 9.38 50.16
CA ALA A 32 -40.56 10.10 49.52
C ALA A 32 -39.43 9.12 49.19
N ALA A 33 -39.13 8.97 47.90
CA ALA A 33 -37.94 8.27 47.42
C ALA A 33 -37.15 9.22 46.52
N TYR A 34 -35.89 9.40 46.90
CA TYR A 34 -34.83 10.11 46.19
C TYR A 34 -34.89 9.92 44.66
N ALA A 35 -34.90 11.02 43.93
CA ALA A 35 -34.54 11.05 42.52
C ALA A 35 -33.02 11.18 42.38
N PRO A 36 -32.29 10.22 41.79
CA PRO A 36 -31.04 10.53 41.14
C PRO A 36 -31.34 11.05 39.72
N ALA A 37 -30.55 12.05 39.34
CA ALA A 37 -30.70 12.85 38.13
C ALA A 37 -30.83 12.00 36.85
N ARG A 38 -31.66 12.51 35.93
CA ARG A 38 -31.68 12.10 34.52
C ARG A 38 -30.26 12.21 33.98
N VAL A 39 -29.66 11.09 33.58
CA VAL A 39 -28.48 11.09 32.74
C VAL A 39 -28.88 11.79 31.44
N SER A 40 -28.47 13.05 31.32
CA SER A 40 -28.57 13.79 30.06
C SER A 40 -27.80 12.99 29.02
N ALA A 41 -28.50 12.50 28.01
CA ALA A 41 -27.88 11.90 26.85
C ALA A 41 -26.83 12.89 26.32
N ALA A 42 -25.56 12.48 26.35
CA ALA A 42 -24.49 13.23 25.74
C ALA A 42 -24.81 13.41 24.24
N PRO A 43 -24.58 14.59 23.66
CA PRO A 43 -24.79 14.77 22.22
C PRO A 43 -23.87 13.79 21.50
N GLN A 44 -24.46 12.87 20.76
CA GLN A 44 -23.76 12.08 19.76
C GLN A 44 -23.09 13.07 18.83
N SER A 45 -21.79 13.25 19.00
CA SER A 45 -20.97 14.00 18.06
C SER A 45 -21.06 13.23 16.76
N ALA A 46 -21.90 13.74 15.86
CA ALA A 46 -21.92 13.32 14.48
C ALA A 46 -20.55 13.69 13.92
N ALA A 47 -19.60 12.75 14.00
CA ALA A 47 -18.41 12.78 13.18
C ALA A 47 -18.92 12.76 11.74
N HIS A 48 -19.01 13.94 11.13
CA HIS A 48 -19.17 14.06 9.70
C HIS A 48 -18.04 13.25 9.08
N ALA A 49 -18.38 12.10 8.49
CA ALA A 49 -17.48 11.41 7.60
C ALA A 49 -17.23 12.36 6.42
N GLN A 50 -16.20 13.18 6.51
CA GLN A 50 -15.68 13.91 5.35
C GLN A 50 -15.37 12.86 4.30
N ALA A 51 -15.97 12.99 3.12
CA ALA A 51 -15.63 12.17 1.98
C ALA A 51 -14.11 12.24 1.78
N ALA A 52 -13.47 11.08 1.61
CA ALA A 52 -12.04 11.03 1.35
C ALA A 52 -11.76 11.80 0.05
N VAL A 53 -10.92 12.83 0.13
CA VAL A 53 -10.51 13.60 -1.04
C VAL A 53 -9.68 12.69 -1.95
N THR A 54 -10.13 12.48 -3.19
CA THR A 54 -9.45 11.63 -4.17
C THR A 54 -8.04 12.19 -4.46
N PRO A 55 -6.98 11.38 -4.30
CA PRO A 55 -5.63 11.78 -4.69
C PRO A 55 -5.46 11.97 -6.20
N PRO A 56 -4.38 12.64 -6.66
CA PRO A 56 -3.97 12.64 -8.06
C PRO A 56 -3.88 11.22 -8.63
N ASP A 57 -4.33 11.03 -9.86
CA ASP A 57 -4.25 9.74 -10.55
C ASP A 57 -2.86 9.51 -11.18
N GLY A 58 -2.64 8.29 -11.69
CA GLY A 58 -1.34 7.92 -12.26
C GLY A 58 -0.92 8.75 -13.47
N ALA A 59 -1.88 9.19 -14.30
CA ALA A 59 -1.59 10.07 -15.44
C ALA A 59 -1.13 11.45 -14.98
N THR A 60 -1.77 12.00 -13.94
CA THR A 60 -1.36 13.27 -13.31
C THR A 60 0.03 13.14 -12.69
N VAL A 61 0.31 12.04 -12.00
CA VAL A 61 1.64 11.75 -11.42
C VAL A 61 2.70 11.75 -12.52
N LEU A 62 2.51 10.99 -13.61
CA LEU A 62 3.47 10.94 -14.71
C LEU A 62 3.67 12.30 -15.38
N TYR A 63 2.61 13.10 -15.54
CA TYR A 63 2.74 14.47 -16.04
C TYR A 63 3.64 15.33 -15.15
N PHE A 64 3.48 15.27 -13.83
CA PHE A 64 4.33 16.04 -12.92
C PHE A 64 5.78 15.56 -12.92
N ILE A 65 6.02 14.26 -13.15
CA ILE A 65 7.37 13.70 -13.25
C ILE A 65 8.05 14.13 -14.57
N HIS A 66 7.42 13.86 -15.71
CA HIS A 66 8.08 14.00 -17.01
C HIS A 66 7.76 15.31 -17.77
N GLN A 67 6.77 16.08 -17.30
CA GLN A 67 6.26 17.29 -17.97
C GLN A 67 5.75 17.02 -19.41
N ILE A 68 5.28 15.80 -19.66
CA ILE A 68 4.75 15.33 -20.94
C ILE A 68 3.27 14.98 -20.76
N ASP A 69 2.43 15.44 -21.70
CA ASP A 69 1.01 15.06 -21.73
C ASP A 69 0.84 13.66 -22.33
N GLY A 70 0.71 12.66 -21.45
CA GLY A 70 0.42 11.28 -21.82
C GLY A 70 -1.02 11.02 -22.27
N LYS A 71 -1.87 12.04 -22.42
CA LYS A 71 -3.29 11.94 -22.82
C LYS A 71 -4.10 10.98 -21.93
N GLY A 72 -3.80 10.97 -20.63
CA GLY A 72 -4.42 10.10 -19.64
C GLY A 72 -3.83 8.69 -19.55
N ALA A 73 -2.80 8.35 -20.34
CA ALA A 73 -2.12 7.06 -20.24
C ALA A 73 -1.25 6.95 -18.98
N THR A 74 -1.16 5.75 -18.43
CA THR A 74 -0.31 5.41 -17.28
C THR A 74 0.98 4.70 -17.68
N SER A 75 1.28 4.66 -18.99
CA SER A 75 2.54 4.18 -19.54
C SER A 75 2.75 4.80 -20.93
N TYR A 76 3.91 5.42 -21.18
CA TYR A 76 4.24 6.04 -22.47
C TYR A 76 5.74 6.35 -22.61
N GLU A 77 6.18 6.60 -23.85
CA GLU A 77 7.55 7.01 -24.15
C GLU A 77 7.82 8.44 -23.66
N VAL A 78 8.88 8.63 -22.88
CA VAL A 78 9.25 9.92 -22.27
C VAL A 78 10.51 10.53 -22.90
N ALA A 79 11.48 9.72 -23.31
CA ALA A 79 12.70 10.18 -23.97
C ALA A 79 13.41 9.04 -24.71
N ASN A 80 13.78 9.21 -25.98
CA ASN A 80 14.64 8.28 -26.71
C ASN A 80 14.23 6.79 -26.54
N ARG A 81 12.95 6.46 -26.74
CA ARG A 81 12.35 5.13 -26.52
C ARG A 81 12.33 4.61 -25.08
N SER A 82 12.75 5.41 -24.10
CA SER A 82 12.51 5.16 -22.69
C SER A 82 11.02 5.21 -22.41
N ILE A 83 10.47 4.18 -21.77
CA ILE A 83 9.07 4.09 -21.34
C ILE A 83 8.99 4.35 -19.85
N ALA A 84 8.19 5.34 -19.46
CA ALA A 84 7.78 5.54 -18.08
C ALA A 84 6.42 4.88 -17.82
N THR A 85 6.24 4.27 -16.66
CA THR A 85 5.03 3.58 -16.25
C THR A 85 4.68 3.92 -14.81
N TYR A 86 3.45 4.36 -14.55
CA TYR A 86 2.96 4.56 -13.19
C TYR A 86 2.90 3.22 -12.46
N TRP A 87 3.40 3.18 -11.24
CA TRP A 87 3.59 1.96 -10.47
C TRP A 87 2.67 1.88 -9.26
N PHE A 88 2.77 2.87 -8.36
CA PHE A 88 2.08 2.82 -7.07
C PHE A 88 1.78 4.23 -6.57
N GLY A 89 0.76 4.36 -5.72
CA GLY A 89 0.39 5.65 -5.11
C GLY A 89 -0.04 5.46 -3.67
N HIS A 90 0.46 6.33 -2.79
CA HIS A 90 0.24 6.21 -1.35
C HIS A 90 -0.15 7.54 -0.73
N ALA A 91 -1.31 7.56 -0.06
CA ALA A 91 -1.73 8.68 0.77
C ALA A 91 -1.41 8.39 2.23
N PHE A 92 -0.74 9.31 2.91
CA PHE A 92 -0.32 9.15 4.30
C PHE A 92 -0.37 10.48 5.05
N GLU A 93 -0.35 10.42 6.37
CA GLU A 93 -0.28 11.60 7.22
C GLU A 93 0.98 11.54 8.08
N LEU A 94 1.67 12.66 8.17
CA LEU A 94 2.87 12.81 8.98
C LEU A 94 2.86 14.19 9.62
N GLU A 95 2.91 14.22 10.95
CA GLU A 95 2.88 15.46 11.75
C GLU A 95 1.72 16.39 11.38
N GLY A 96 0.54 15.82 11.11
CA GLY A 96 -0.67 16.57 10.74
C GLY A 96 -0.71 17.03 9.27
N THR A 97 0.34 16.81 8.49
CA THR A 97 0.34 17.08 7.05
C THR A 97 -0.08 15.83 6.29
N ARG A 98 -1.10 15.94 5.44
CA ARG A 98 -1.56 14.84 4.58
C ARG A 98 -0.86 14.91 3.24
N TYR A 99 -0.10 13.87 2.94
CA TYR A 99 0.65 13.70 1.72
C TYR A 99 -0.03 12.70 0.80
N PHE A 100 0.24 12.85 -0.49
CA PHE A 100 0.11 11.77 -1.46
C PHE A 100 1.39 11.72 -2.28
N THR A 101 1.97 10.54 -2.43
CA THR A 101 3.08 10.32 -3.35
C THR A 101 2.68 9.27 -4.38
N GLY A 102 2.86 9.62 -5.65
CA GLY A 102 2.82 8.67 -6.75
C GLY A 102 4.22 8.30 -7.20
N PHE A 103 4.42 7.02 -7.50
CA PHE A 103 5.69 6.44 -7.93
C PHE A 103 5.56 5.92 -9.36
N ALA A 104 6.61 6.10 -10.14
CA ALA A 104 6.69 5.61 -11.51
C ALA A 104 8.07 5.00 -11.76
N TRP A 105 8.11 3.98 -12.61
CA TRP A 105 9.36 3.40 -13.06
C TRP A 105 9.63 3.71 -14.53
N GLU A 106 10.90 3.78 -14.90
CA GLU A 106 11.35 4.16 -16.22
C GLU A 106 12.46 3.20 -16.71
N THR A 107 12.35 2.75 -17.96
CA THR A 107 13.41 1.98 -18.65
C THR A 107 14.62 2.84 -18.98
N ALA A 108 15.74 2.27 -19.40
CA ALA A 108 16.86 3.07 -19.89
C ALA A 108 16.52 3.71 -21.26
N GLU A 109 17.08 4.90 -21.53
CA GLU A 109 17.06 5.50 -22.86
C GLU A 109 17.83 4.64 -23.87
N ARG A 110 17.32 4.56 -25.10
CA ARG A 110 17.89 3.74 -26.18
C ARG A 110 18.32 4.60 -27.35
N TYR A 111 19.62 4.61 -27.65
CA TYR A 111 20.19 5.36 -28.77
C TYR A 111 20.56 4.51 -30.01
N GLY A 112 20.64 3.18 -29.87
CA GLY A 112 20.95 2.23 -30.95
C GLY A 112 19.76 1.94 -31.88
N LYS A 113 19.83 0.96 -32.78
CA LYS A 113 18.63 0.54 -33.54
C LYS A 113 17.72 -0.33 -32.66
N PRO A 114 16.41 -0.40 -32.95
CA PRO A 114 15.51 -1.34 -32.26
C PRO A 114 16.04 -2.78 -32.36
N GLY A 115 16.16 -3.45 -31.21
CA GLY A 115 16.62 -4.85 -31.11
C GLY A 115 18.13 -5.04 -31.01
N GLU A 116 18.92 -3.97 -30.90
CA GLU A 116 20.37 -4.05 -30.62
C GLU A 116 20.69 -3.97 -29.11
N ASP A 117 19.69 -3.69 -28.27
CA ASP A 117 19.84 -3.57 -26.83
C ASP A 117 19.58 -4.92 -26.14
N ASP A 118 20.63 -5.56 -25.62
CA ASP A 118 20.52 -6.77 -24.80
C ASP A 118 20.21 -6.38 -23.34
N ILE A 119 19.07 -6.84 -22.82
CA ILE A 119 18.67 -6.63 -21.43
C ILE A 119 19.17 -7.81 -20.58
N ALA A 120 20.13 -7.54 -19.70
CA ALA A 120 20.60 -8.54 -18.75
C ALA A 120 19.52 -8.84 -17.69
N PRO A 121 19.48 -10.07 -17.14
CA PRO A 121 18.52 -10.42 -16.08
C PRO A 121 18.53 -9.49 -14.88
N THR A 122 19.70 -8.97 -14.51
CA THR A 122 19.87 -8.08 -13.36
C THR A 122 19.66 -6.61 -13.69
N THR A 123 19.30 -6.25 -14.93
CA THR A 123 19.08 -4.85 -15.31
C THR A 123 17.85 -4.31 -14.59
N PRO A 124 17.97 -3.28 -13.75
CA PRO A 124 16.85 -2.69 -13.04
C PRO A 124 16.14 -1.64 -13.92
N VAL A 125 15.08 -1.05 -13.37
CA VAL A 125 14.46 0.19 -13.86
C VAL A 125 14.71 1.31 -12.86
N ASN A 126 14.77 2.55 -13.35
CA ASN A 126 14.82 3.72 -12.50
C ASN A 126 13.47 3.94 -11.82
N LEU A 127 13.46 4.27 -10.53
CA LEU A 127 12.26 4.62 -9.77
C LEU A 127 12.23 6.13 -9.52
N SER A 128 11.09 6.75 -9.76
CA SER A 128 10.85 8.19 -9.63
C SER A 128 9.57 8.45 -8.83
N GLU A 129 9.40 9.67 -8.35
CA GLU A 129 8.22 10.07 -7.57
C GLU A 129 7.74 11.48 -7.86
N ALA A 130 6.45 11.71 -7.62
CA ALA A 130 5.86 13.03 -7.43
C ALA A 130 5.03 13.07 -6.15
N THR A 131 5.28 14.07 -5.31
CA THR A 131 4.65 14.25 -4.01
C THR A 131 3.76 15.49 -3.99
N PHE A 132 2.60 15.35 -3.35
CA PHE A 132 1.55 16.34 -3.22
C PHE A 132 1.16 16.49 -1.74
N ILE A 133 0.68 17.67 -1.37
CA ILE A 133 0.14 17.97 -0.04
C ILE A 133 -1.33 18.33 -0.18
N LEU A 134 -2.19 17.80 0.68
CA LEU A 134 -3.59 18.22 0.77
C LEU A 134 -3.63 19.62 1.42
N ASP A 135 -4.03 20.62 0.65
CA ASP A 135 -4.05 22.03 1.07
C ASP A 135 -5.46 22.44 1.51
N ASN A 136 -6.41 22.47 0.57
CA ASN A 136 -7.80 22.81 0.85
C ASN A 136 -8.75 21.69 0.37
N PRO A 137 -9.22 20.82 1.27
CA PRO A 137 -10.15 19.73 0.94
C PRO A 137 -11.45 20.15 0.26
N ALA A 138 -11.87 21.41 0.41
CA ALA A 138 -13.09 21.95 -0.19
C ALA A 138 -12.87 22.62 -1.56
N SER A 139 -11.63 22.66 -2.05
CA SER A 139 -11.29 23.21 -3.36
C SER A 139 -11.51 22.19 -4.47
N ASP A 140 -11.77 22.68 -5.69
CA ASP A 140 -11.76 21.88 -6.92
C ASP A 140 -10.37 21.27 -7.23
N ARG A 141 -9.30 21.83 -6.64
CA ARG A 141 -7.92 21.32 -6.71
C ARG A 141 -7.34 21.19 -5.31
N PRO A 142 -7.76 20.16 -4.56
CA PRO A 142 -7.45 20.08 -3.13
C PRO A 142 -6.00 19.67 -2.86
N TRP A 143 -5.33 19.04 -3.83
CA TRP A 143 -3.93 18.62 -3.76
C TRP A 143 -3.02 19.63 -4.44
N LYS A 144 -2.03 20.12 -3.69
CA LYS A 144 -0.98 21.01 -4.17
C LYS A 144 0.27 20.19 -4.46
N PHE A 145 0.82 20.33 -5.67
CA PHE A 145 2.11 19.74 -6.00
C PHE A 145 3.20 20.31 -5.09
N ARG A 146 3.96 19.42 -4.46
CA ARG A 146 5.07 19.79 -3.57
C ARG A 146 6.40 19.70 -4.28
N GLY A 147 6.62 18.64 -5.05
CA GLY A 147 7.89 18.38 -5.73
C GLY A 147 7.91 16.99 -6.34
N MET A 148 8.92 16.74 -7.16
CA MET A 148 9.19 15.44 -7.77
C MET A 148 10.69 15.17 -7.70
N GLU A 149 11.05 13.89 -7.73
CA GLU A 149 12.44 13.44 -7.88
C GLU A 149 12.52 12.45 -9.05
N PRO A 150 13.31 12.76 -10.10
CA PRO A 150 13.40 11.92 -11.29
C PRO A 150 14.10 10.58 -11.02
N THR A 151 14.81 10.48 -9.89
CA THR A 151 15.37 9.23 -9.40
C THR A 151 15.40 9.23 -7.88
N ILE A 152 14.82 8.18 -7.30
CA ILE A 152 14.84 7.85 -5.88
C ILE A 152 15.51 6.48 -5.62
N GLY A 153 16.01 5.84 -6.67
CA GLY A 153 16.68 4.55 -6.65
C GLY A 153 16.42 3.75 -7.93
N GLU A 154 17.01 2.56 -8.01
CA GLU A 154 16.78 1.59 -9.08
C GLU A 154 16.31 0.28 -8.46
N PHE A 155 15.39 -0.42 -9.13
CA PHE A 155 14.80 -1.64 -8.61
C PHE A 155 14.26 -2.53 -9.72
N GLY A 156 13.87 -3.75 -9.35
CA GLY A 156 13.37 -4.74 -10.30
C GLY A 156 14.50 -5.46 -11.05
N ALA A 157 14.10 -6.15 -12.10
CA ALA A 157 14.94 -7.05 -12.89
C ALA A 157 14.38 -7.13 -14.31
N TYR A 158 15.19 -7.59 -15.27
CA TYR A 158 14.78 -7.69 -16.68
C TYR A 158 14.21 -6.36 -17.25
N GLU A 159 14.71 -5.23 -16.76
CA GLU A 159 14.20 -3.88 -17.08
C GLU A 159 12.69 -3.74 -16.82
N ARG A 160 12.22 -4.32 -15.72
CA ARG A 160 10.83 -4.21 -15.26
C ARG A 160 10.78 -4.10 -13.74
N ALA A 161 9.88 -3.25 -13.24
CA ALA A 161 9.54 -3.19 -11.83
C ALA A 161 8.77 -4.45 -11.38
N PRO A 162 8.89 -4.87 -10.11
CA PRO A 162 8.01 -5.90 -9.56
C PRO A 162 6.54 -5.44 -9.60
N ASP A 163 5.63 -6.38 -9.81
CA ASP A 163 4.20 -6.10 -9.85
C ASP A 163 3.70 -5.76 -8.43
N VAL A 164 2.79 -4.79 -8.32
CA VAL A 164 2.16 -4.48 -7.02
C VAL A 164 1.14 -5.56 -6.70
N ASP A 165 1.29 -6.21 -5.55
CA ASP A 165 0.28 -7.14 -5.07
C ASP A 165 -0.86 -6.37 -4.40
N THR A 166 -1.97 -6.29 -5.13
CA THR A 166 -3.19 -5.59 -4.69
C THR A 166 -4.03 -6.34 -3.66
N THR A 167 -3.69 -7.60 -3.36
CA THR A 167 -4.38 -8.41 -2.35
C THR A 167 -3.91 -8.11 -0.93
N ARG A 168 -2.65 -7.67 -0.79
CA ARG A 168 -2.05 -7.21 0.47
C ARG A 168 -2.11 -5.68 0.58
N LYS A 169 -2.11 -5.19 1.81
CA LYS A 169 -2.05 -3.75 2.08
C LYS A 169 -0.61 -3.30 2.26
N PRO A 170 -0.25 -2.09 1.80
CA PRO A 170 0.98 -1.44 2.22
C PRO A 170 1.06 -1.32 3.74
N VAL A 171 2.26 -1.46 4.29
CA VAL A 171 2.52 -1.37 5.72
C VAL A 171 3.45 -0.18 5.98
N GLU A 172 3.16 0.56 7.05
CA GLU A 172 3.89 1.78 7.40
C GLU A 172 4.53 1.68 8.78
N PHE A 173 5.69 2.31 8.92
CA PHE A 173 6.33 2.56 10.21
C PHE A 173 6.80 4.00 10.29
N ARG A 174 6.51 4.68 11.41
CA ARG A 174 6.94 6.05 11.64
C ARG A 174 8.09 6.02 12.64
N SER A 175 9.24 6.55 12.25
CA SER A 175 10.43 6.58 13.11
C SER A 175 10.32 7.64 14.20
N ALA A 176 11.20 7.57 15.20
CA ALA A 176 11.26 8.57 16.27
C ALA A 176 11.68 9.96 15.74
N SER A 177 12.50 10.02 14.68
CA SER A 177 12.82 11.27 13.99
C SER A 177 11.68 11.78 13.10
N GLY A 178 10.59 11.02 12.97
CA GLY A 178 9.44 11.34 12.12
C GLY A 178 9.70 11.15 10.64
N LYS A 179 10.50 10.14 10.26
CA LYS A 179 10.50 9.56 8.91
C LYS A 179 9.36 8.56 8.78
N LEU A 180 8.99 8.24 7.55
CA LEU A 180 8.10 7.13 7.25
C LEU A 180 8.88 6.05 6.48
N VAL A 181 8.78 4.81 6.93
CA VAL A 181 9.14 3.62 6.14
C VAL A 181 7.85 3.01 5.62
N LEU A 182 7.75 2.90 4.30
CA LEU A 182 6.63 2.33 3.58
C LEU A 182 7.08 1.01 2.95
N ALA A 183 6.36 -0.06 3.24
CA ALA A 183 6.50 -1.36 2.59
C ALA A 183 5.34 -1.55 1.62
N VAL A 184 5.65 -1.55 0.31
CA VAL A 184 4.67 -1.80 -0.76
C VAL A 184 4.68 -3.30 -1.09
N PRO A 185 3.58 -4.03 -0.94
CA PRO A 185 3.54 -5.45 -1.26
C PRO A 185 3.72 -5.65 -2.75
N THR A 186 4.60 -6.57 -3.10
CA THR A 186 4.96 -6.85 -4.49
C THR A 186 5.06 -8.34 -4.76
N GLU A 187 4.98 -8.68 -6.03
CA GLU A 187 5.22 -10.02 -6.54
C GLU A 187 6.05 -9.97 -7.83
N THR A 188 6.83 -11.03 -8.03
CA THR A 188 7.50 -11.31 -9.31
C THR A 188 7.28 -12.76 -9.67
N PHE A 189 7.18 -13.07 -10.96
CA PHE A 189 7.07 -14.43 -11.44
C PHE A 189 8.29 -14.79 -12.28
N GLU A 190 9.00 -15.84 -11.88
CA GLU A 190 10.18 -16.32 -12.59
C GLU A 190 10.19 -17.86 -12.62
N ASN A 191 10.34 -18.43 -13.82
CA ASN A 191 10.51 -19.88 -14.03
C ASN A 191 9.45 -20.76 -13.33
N GLY A 192 8.18 -20.33 -13.28
CA GLY A 192 7.11 -21.09 -12.64
C GLY A 192 6.99 -20.88 -11.13
N ILE A 193 7.75 -19.95 -10.57
CA ILE A 193 7.74 -19.59 -9.15
C ILE A 193 7.24 -18.15 -9.00
N THR A 194 6.20 -17.96 -8.21
CA THR A 194 5.78 -16.63 -7.75
C THR A 194 6.54 -16.31 -6.49
N ILE A 195 7.24 -15.17 -6.47
CA ILE A 195 8.01 -14.68 -5.32
C ILE A 195 7.26 -13.47 -4.75
N GLY A 196 6.77 -13.61 -3.52
CA GLY A 196 6.16 -12.53 -2.77
C GLY A 196 7.22 -11.72 -2.02
N ALA A 197 7.10 -10.39 -2.05
CA ALA A 197 7.99 -9.49 -1.34
C ALA A 197 7.28 -8.21 -0.87
N TYR A 198 8.04 -7.33 -0.22
CA TYR A 198 7.73 -5.91 -0.10
C TYR A 198 8.90 -5.08 -0.65
N THR A 199 8.60 -4.09 -1.49
CA THR A 199 9.51 -3.01 -1.86
C THR A 199 9.49 -1.96 -0.76
N LEU A 200 10.66 -1.60 -0.21
CA LEU A 200 10.77 -0.63 0.87
C LEU A 200 11.15 0.74 0.36
N LEU A 201 10.43 1.75 0.85
CA LEU A 201 10.63 3.15 0.53
C LEU A 201 10.71 3.96 1.82
N VAL A 202 11.62 4.93 1.88
CA VAL A 202 11.81 5.80 3.04
C VAL A 202 11.50 7.22 2.66
N PHE A 203 10.52 7.81 3.32
CA PHE A 203 10.21 9.23 3.23
C PHE A 203 10.91 9.98 4.36
N THR A 204 11.75 10.93 3.99
CA THR A 204 12.33 11.92 4.89
C THR A 204 11.67 13.28 4.61
N PRO A 205 10.98 13.87 5.60
CA PRO A 205 10.38 15.19 5.41
C PRO A 205 11.42 16.23 4.99
N PRO A 206 11.10 17.16 4.05
CA PRO A 206 12.06 18.11 3.51
C PRO A 206 12.83 18.89 4.58
N GLU A 207 12.13 19.35 5.62
CA GLU A 207 12.67 20.11 6.75
C GLU A 207 13.61 19.31 7.65
N LYS A 208 13.64 17.98 7.49
CA LYS A 208 14.51 17.06 8.25
C LYS A 208 15.69 16.54 7.43
N ARG A 209 15.83 16.97 6.17
CA ARG A 209 16.98 16.64 5.34
C ARG A 209 18.21 17.44 5.79
N GLN A 210 19.38 16.81 5.81
CA GLN A 210 20.62 17.46 6.23
C GLN A 210 21.24 18.26 5.09
N ASP A 211 21.12 17.75 3.86
CA ASP A 211 21.60 18.40 2.65
C ASP A 211 20.56 18.21 1.53
N GLU A 212 19.78 19.24 1.22
CA GLU A 212 18.72 19.17 0.22
C GLU A 212 19.21 18.85 -1.20
N SER A 213 20.51 19.04 -1.47
CA SER A 213 21.12 18.73 -2.77
C SER A 213 21.55 17.26 -2.89
N LYS A 214 21.67 16.55 -1.77
CA LYS A 214 22.12 15.15 -1.72
C LYS A 214 21.08 14.18 -1.18
N ASP A 215 20.27 14.65 -0.23
CA ASP A 215 19.28 13.85 0.46
C ASP A 215 17.97 13.88 -0.32
N LYS A 216 17.50 12.68 -0.65
CA LYS A 216 16.22 12.50 -1.32
C LYS A 216 15.09 12.61 -0.33
N VAL A 217 13.93 13.05 -0.81
CA VAL A 217 12.69 13.06 -0.05
C VAL A 217 12.19 11.64 0.09
N TRP A 218 12.19 10.91 -1.01
CA TRP A 218 11.96 9.48 -1.03
C TRP A 218 13.22 8.75 -1.43
N ALA A 219 13.51 7.63 -0.79
CA ALA A 219 14.60 6.76 -1.18
C ALA A 219 14.11 5.32 -1.22
N TYR A 220 14.48 4.60 -2.28
CA TYR A 220 14.42 3.15 -2.31
C TYR A 220 15.37 2.57 -1.26
N ALA A 221 14.89 1.60 -0.50
CA ALA A 221 15.60 1.01 0.63
C ALA A 221 15.66 -0.52 0.57
N GLY A 222 15.61 -1.09 -0.63
CA GLY A 222 15.71 -2.53 -0.85
C GLY A 222 14.37 -3.26 -0.82
N ASN A 223 14.44 -4.59 -0.88
CA ASN A 223 13.28 -5.47 -0.86
C ASN A 223 13.36 -6.45 0.32
N VAL A 224 12.21 -6.88 0.81
CA VAL A 224 12.08 -7.91 1.83
C VAL A 224 11.26 -9.07 1.25
N LEU A 225 11.85 -10.25 1.17
CA LEU A 225 11.16 -11.45 0.68
C LEU A 225 10.16 -11.95 1.71
N THR A 226 8.96 -12.30 1.25
CA THR A 226 7.84 -12.74 2.09
C THR A 226 7.13 -13.97 1.55
N GLY A 227 7.77 -14.75 0.69
CA GLY A 227 7.21 -16.03 0.29
C GLY A 227 7.58 -16.44 -1.12
N GLU A 228 7.36 -17.71 -1.37
CA GLU A 228 7.52 -18.36 -2.66
C GLU A 228 6.41 -19.39 -2.84
N ASP A 229 5.84 -19.43 -4.04
CA ASP A 229 4.89 -20.46 -4.49
C ASP A 229 5.40 -21.09 -5.78
N ASN A 230 5.66 -22.40 -5.77
CA ASN A 230 6.07 -23.15 -6.96
C ASN A 230 4.94 -24.03 -7.53
N SER A 231 3.69 -23.79 -7.16
CA SER A 231 2.53 -24.59 -7.58
C SER A 231 2.40 -24.72 -9.11
N LEU A 232 2.86 -23.71 -9.85
CA LEU A 232 2.86 -23.71 -11.32
C LEU A 232 4.01 -24.53 -11.94
N ALA A 233 5.08 -24.79 -11.19
CA ALA A 233 6.25 -25.55 -11.65
C ALA A 233 6.25 -27.02 -11.17
N CYS A 234 5.66 -27.30 -10.01
CA CYS A 234 5.81 -28.59 -9.34
C CYS A 234 5.07 -29.76 -10.01
N ASP A 235 4.07 -29.47 -10.86
CA ASP A 235 3.19 -30.46 -11.51
C ASP A 235 2.63 -31.48 -10.52
N GLU A 236 1.90 -30.98 -9.51
CA GLU A 236 1.33 -31.80 -8.42
C GLU A 236 2.36 -32.68 -7.67
N GLY A 237 3.65 -32.36 -7.77
CA GLY A 237 4.75 -33.10 -7.15
C GLY A 237 5.55 -33.97 -8.11
N ASN A 238 5.16 -34.08 -9.38
CA ASN A 238 5.80 -34.96 -10.37
C ASN A 238 7.19 -34.46 -10.80
N VAL A 239 7.39 -33.13 -10.85
CA VAL A 239 8.67 -32.52 -11.25
C VAL A 239 9.53 -32.23 -10.02
N MET A 240 8.93 -31.62 -9.01
CA MET A 240 9.56 -31.29 -7.72
C MET A 240 8.48 -31.19 -6.65
N PRO A 241 8.82 -31.25 -5.35
CA PRO A 241 7.81 -31.07 -4.31
C PRO A 241 7.11 -29.71 -4.41
N CYS A 242 5.78 -29.72 -4.35
CA CYS A 242 5.01 -28.49 -4.26
C CYS A 242 5.16 -27.86 -2.87
N THR A 243 5.53 -26.59 -2.84
CA THR A 243 5.73 -25.78 -1.65
C THR A 243 5.13 -24.41 -1.83
N HIS A 244 4.52 -23.92 -0.76
CA HIS A 244 3.93 -22.60 -0.70
C HIS A 244 4.30 -21.99 0.63
N SER A 245 4.86 -20.80 0.61
CA SER A 245 5.25 -20.06 1.81
C SER A 245 4.76 -18.64 1.74
N GLU A 246 4.31 -18.14 2.89
CA GLU A 246 3.83 -16.77 3.06
C GLU A 246 4.46 -16.17 4.32
N GLY A 247 4.82 -14.89 4.21
CA GLY A 247 5.53 -14.13 5.23
C GLY A 247 4.72 -12.92 5.69
N GLU A 248 4.51 -12.81 7.00
CA GLU A 248 3.98 -11.60 7.63
C GLU A 248 5.14 -10.65 7.95
N LEU A 249 5.13 -9.44 7.38
CA LEU A 249 6.11 -8.39 7.67
C LEU A 249 5.71 -7.61 8.93
N ILE A 250 6.60 -7.59 9.92
CA ILE A 250 6.40 -6.88 11.18
C ILE A 250 7.50 -5.84 11.35
N PHE A 251 7.09 -4.59 11.55
CA PHE A 251 7.99 -3.51 11.96
C PHE A 251 8.10 -3.47 13.49
N SER A 252 9.31 -3.20 13.99
CA SER A 252 9.56 -2.92 15.39
C SER A 252 10.58 -1.80 15.55
N ALA A 253 10.48 -1.05 16.65
CA ALA A 253 11.48 -0.04 16.95
C ALA A 253 12.84 -0.70 17.19
N ASN A 254 13.88 -0.11 16.62
CA ASN A 254 15.26 -0.51 16.86
C ASN A 254 15.87 0.49 17.86
N GLY A 255 16.07 0.10 19.11
CA GLY A 255 16.56 1.03 20.15
C GLY A 255 17.89 1.70 19.82
N ASP A 256 18.67 1.12 18.90
CA ASP A 256 19.99 1.58 18.50
C ASP A 256 20.00 2.38 17.18
N SER A 257 18.84 2.53 16.52
CA SER A 257 18.73 3.19 15.21
C SER A 257 17.39 3.87 15.01
N ASP A 258 17.38 4.99 14.28
CA ASP A 258 16.13 5.62 13.87
C ASP A 258 15.33 4.74 12.90
N MET A 259 16.00 3.88 12.13
CA MET A 259 15.32 2.95 11.21
C MET A 259 14.83 1.71 11.95
N PRO A 260 13.64 1.18 11.62
CA PRO A 260 13.06 0.03 12.31
C PRO A 260 13.87 -1.25 12.12
N LEU A 261 13.56 -2.24 12.95
CA LEU A 261 13.87 -3.64 12.73
C LEU A 261 12.70 -4.29 11.99
N LEU A 262 12.96 -5.05 10.94
CA LEU A 262 11.94 -5.78 10.19
C LEU A 262 12.05 -7.26 10.49
N THR A 263 10.94 -7.92 10.77
CA THR A 263 10.89 -9.37 10.92
C THR A 263 9.84 -9.93 9.98
N VAL A 264 10.23 -10.89 9.16
CA VAL A 264 9.30 -11.68 8.35
C VAL A 264 9.03 -12.99 9.08
N ARG A 265 7.76 -13.22 9.42
CA ARG A 265 7.33 -14.48 10.01
C ARG A 265 6.74 -15.39 8.96
N PHE A 266 7.40 -16.51 8.71
CA PHE A 266 7.01 -17.43 7.66
C PHE A 266 6.04 -18.49 8.14
N THR A 267 5.08 -18.81 7.29
CA THR A 267 4.17 -19.95 7.42
C THR A 267 4.15 -20.74 6.11
N GLY A 268 3.60 -21.96 6.14
CA GLY A 268 3.53 -22.84 4.98
C GLY A 268 4.62 -23.91 4.96
N THR A 269 5.13 -24.22 3.77
CA THR A 269 6.10 -25.29 3.54
C THR A 269 7.27 -24.82 2.69
N THR A 270 8.41 -25.48 2.86
CA THR A 270 9.61 -25.29 2.03
C THR A 270 10.27 -26.63 1.71
N ILE A 271 11.18 -26.64 0.74
CA ILE A 271 11.96 -27.82 0.35
C ILE A 271 13.04 -28.07 1.40
N SER A 272 13.08 -29.29 1.94
CA SER A 272 14.06 -29.70 2.97
C SER A 272 15.14 -30.65 2.44
N GLY A 273 15.01 -31.07 1.19
CA GLY A 273 15.93 -31.97 0.51
C GLY A 273 15.26 -32.61 -0.73
N PRO A 274 15.97 -33.50 -1.44
CA PRO A 274 15.44 -34.13 -2.64
C PRO A 274 14.10 -34.83 -2.38
N GLY A 275 13.06 -34.41 -3.09
CA GLY A 275 11.72 -35.00 -2.98
C GLY A 275 11.00 -34.76 -1.64
N LYS A 276 11.52 -33.89 -0.75
CA LYS A 276 10.98 -33.71 0.60
C LYS A 276 10.65 -32.25 0.91
N THR A 277 9.51 -32.05 1.56
CA THR A 277 9.11 -30.76 2.14
C THR A 277 9.19 -30.81 3.66
N ARG A 278 9.28 -29.64 4.28
CA ARG A 278 9.06 -29.44 5.71
C ARG A 278 8.14 -28.24 5.93
N LYS A 279 7.51 -28.19 7.09
CA LYS A 279 6.80 -26.99 7.54
C LYS A 279 7.79 -25.91 7.96
N LEU A 280 7.44 -24.66 7.67
CA LEU A 280 8.12 -23.49 8.19
C LEU A 280 7.67 -23.22 9.63
N GLY A 281 8.56 -22.70 10.45
CA GLY A 281 8.29 -22.29 11.84
C GLY A 281 9.20 -21.16 12.29
N ASP A 282 9.22 -20.86 13.59
CA ASP A 282 9.89 -19.65 14.12
C ASP A 282 11.39 -19.55 13.79
N ALA A 283 12.06 -20.69 13.61
CA ALA A 283 13.48 -20.74 13.23
C ALA A 283 13.74 -20.27 11.78
N ASP A 284 12.69 -20.19 10.96
CA ASP A 284 12.75 -19.71 9.57
C ASP A 284 12.45 -18.21 9.45
N ASN A 285 12.09 -17.55 10.56
CA ASN A 285 11.84 -16.11 10.54
C ASN A 285 13.13 -15.37 10.18
N VAL A 286 13.02 -14.40 9.29
CA VAL A 286 14.17 -13.58 8.84
C VAL A 286 14.05 -12.19 9.41
N THR A 287 15.17 -11.67 9.91
CA THR A 287 15.25 -10.33 10.43
C THR A 287 16.09 -9.45 9.50
N TYR A 288 15.59 -8.26 9.17
CA TYR A 288 16.30 -7.28 8.35
C TYR A 288 16.61 -6.03 9.18
N VAL A 289 17.79 -5.47 8.94
CA VAL A 289 18.22 -4.19 9.51
C VAL A 289 18.63 -3.23 8.42
N TYR A 290 18.46 -1.94 8.67
CA TYR A 290 18.95 -0.92 7.76
C TYR A 290 20.48 -0.81 7.83
N ASP A 291 21.15 -1.01 6.70
CA ASP A 291 22.58 -0.75 6.50
C ASP A 291 22.73 0.67 5.94
N ALA A 292 23.30 1.58 6.75
CA ALA A 292 23.46 2.98 6.35
C ALA A 292 24.49 3.19 5.23
N ALA A 293 25.45 2.28 5.06
CA ALA A 293 26.44 2.37 3.98
C ALA A 293 25.83 1.96 2.64
N ARG A 294 24.99 0.91 2.64
CA ARG A 294 24.23 0.47 1.46
C ARG A 294 22.97 1.30 1.22
N LYS A 295 22.47 1.96 2.25
CA LYS A 295 21.18 2.68 2.29
C LYS A 295 19.97 1.77 2.08
N GLU A 296 20.07 0.51 2.51
CA GLU A 296 19.08 -0.53 2.24
C GLU A 296 18.85 -1.40 3.48
N PHE A 297 17.69 -2.05 3.55
CA PHE A 297 17.46 -3.12 4.52
C PHE A 297 18.08 -4.43 4.04
N VAL A 298 18.92 -5.03 4.87
CA VAL A 298 19.62 -6.28 4.58
C VAL A 298 19.26 -7.34 5.63
N ALA A 299 19.11 -8.58 5.18
CA ALA A 299 18.88 -9.72 6.07
C ALA A 299 20.10 -9.93 6.99
N ARG A 300 19.83 -10.31 8.25
CA ARG A 300 20.84 -10.72 9.24
C ARG A 300 20.88 -12.24 9.39
#